data_AF-A0A4Q2UFF6-F1
#
_entry.id   AF-A0A4Q2UFF6-F1
#
_cell.length_a   1.000
_cell.length_b   1.000
_cell.length_c   1.000
_cell.angle_alpha   90.00
_cell.angle_beta   90.00
_cell.angle_gamma   90.00
#
_symmetry.space_group_name_H-M   'P 1'
#
loop_
_entity.id
_entity.type
_entity.pdbx_description
1 polymer ?
#
loop_
_entity_poly.entity_id
_entity_poly.type
_entity_poly.pdbx_seq_one_letter_code
_entity_poly.pdbx_strand_id
1 'polypeptide(L)'
;MKRFSVLYLLNEQYHHVGCNTQTEAQSVLHKLAADKKRKPVGIYDSKTELFDWEPSRQQNYEQASIGEQGDQGNRIITIAQSLRRRDAGWLPVGDLHRPSLFA
;
A
#
# COMPACT_ATOMS: atom_id res chain seq x y z
N MET A 1 3.40 -11.90 -9.96
CA MET A 1 2.66 -10.84 -9.25
C MET A 1 3.37 -10.54 -7.93
N LYS A 2 3.57 -9.27 -7.56
CA LYS A 2 4.25 -8.88 -6.30
C LYS A 2 3.34 -9.17 -5.11
N ARG A 3 3.76 -9.97 -4.12
CA ARG A 3 2.94 -10.34 -2.95
C ARG A 3 2.77 -9.21 -1.94
N PHE A 4 3.85 -8.50 -1.65
CA PHE A 4 3.89 -7.45 -0.64
C PHE A 4 3.73 -6.08 -1.28
N SER A 5 3.14 -5.13 -0.57
CA SER A 5 3.08 -3.72 -0.99
C SER A 5 3.49 -2.84 0.18
N VAL A 6 4.54 -2.06 -0.01
CA VAL A 6 4.99 -1.10 1.00
C VAL A 6 4.26 0.21 0.78
N LEU A 7 3.41 0.60 1.72
CA LEU A 7 2.62 1.82 1.65
C LEU A 7 3.37 3.00 2.28
N TYR A 8 3.29 4.15 1.62
CA TYR A 8 3.83 5.41 2.11
C TYR A 8 2.99 6.60 1.63
N LEU A 9 3.12 7.71 2.33
CA LEU A 9 2.55 9.01 1.94
C LEU A 9 3.64 9.87 1.32
N LEU A 10 3.32 10.50 0.19
CA LEU A 10 4.12 11.56 -0.44
C LEU A 10 3.14 12.67 -0.82
N ASN A 11 3.37 13.89 -0.35
CA ASN A 11 2.46 15.03 -0.58
C ASN A 11 0.98 14.70 -0.25
N GLU A 12 0.76 14.04 0.89
CA GLU A 12 -0.58 13.61 1.38
C GLU A 12 -1.31 12.58 0.50
N GLN A 13 -0.66 12.08 -0.55
CA GLN A 13 -1.19 11.03 -1.41
C GLN A 13 -0.58 9.68 -1.02
N TYR A 14 -1.42 8.64 -1.01
CA TYR A 14 -0.97 7.28 -0.77
C TYR A 14 -0.33 6.70 -2.03
N HIS A 15 0.85 6.13 -1.84
CA HIS A 15 1.58 5.39 -2.85
C HIS A 15 1.98 4.03 -2.30
N HIS A 16 2.35 3.12 -3.20
CA HIS A 16 2.87 1.82 -2.82
C HIS A 16 4.07 1.42 -3.68
N VAL A 17 4.89 0.53 -3.15
CA VAL A 17 5.96 -0.18 -3.89
C VAL A 17 5.70 -1.67 -3.76
N GLY A 18 5.56 -2.37 -4.89
CA GLY A 18 5.34 -3.82 -4.92
C GLY A 18 6.64 -4.61 -4.70
N CYS A 19 6.63 -5.52 -3.73
CA CYS A 19 7.76 -6.39 -3.38
C CYS A 19 7.39 -7.88 -3.49
N ASN A 20 8.38 -8.72 -3.80
CA ASN A 20 8.21 -10.17 -3.91
C ASN A 20 8.31 -10.87 -2.55
N THR A 21 9.22 -10.38 -1.70
CA THR A 21 9.51 -10.99 -0.39
C THR A 21 9.27 -10.00 0.75
N GLN A 22 9.03 -10.54 1.95
CA GLN A 22 8.84 -9.72 3.15
C GLN A 22 10.12 -8.94 3.51
N THR A 23 11.29 -9.57 3.37
CA THR A 23 12.59 -8.93 3.60
C THR A 23 12.84 -7.74 2.65
N GLU A 24 12.46 -7.88 1.38
CA GLU A 24 12.52 -6.78 0.41
C GLU A 24 11.59 -5.64 0.84
N ALA A 25 10.36 -5.96 1.24
CA ALA A 25 9.39 -4.99 1.72
C ALA A 25 9.88 -4.23 2.97
N GLN A 26 10.44 -4.93 3.95
CA GLN A 26 11.05 -4.33 5.14
C GLN A 26 12.23 -3.41 4.78
N SER A 27 13.09 -3.84 3.86
CA SER A 27 14.22 -3.03 3.39
C SER A 27 13.75 -1.74 2.70
N VAL A 28 12.67 -1.81 1.91
CA VAL A 28 12.05 -0.64 1.28
C VAL A 28 11.42 0.27 2.33
N LEU A 29 10.70 -0.27 3.31
CA LEU A 29 10.10 0.49 4.41
C LEU A 29 11.17 1.27 5.18
N HIS A 30 12.30 0.62 5.50
CA HIS A 30 13.42 1.26 6.19
C HIS A 30 14.06 2.39 5.36
N LYS A 31 14.23 2.19 4.04
CA LYS A 31 14.71 3.24 3.14
C LYS A 31 13.75 4.43 3.07
N LEU A 32 12.44 4.18 3.08
CA LEU A 32 11.41 5.22 3.09
C LEU A 32 11.41 6.01 4.40
N ALA A 33 11.68 5.36 5.54
CA ALA A 33 11.82 6.03 6.82
C ALA A 33 13.00 7.03 6.87
N ALA A 34 14.05 6.79 6.10
CA ALA A 34 15.18 7.70 5.97
C ALA A 34 14.92 8.90 5.05
N ASP A 35 13.89 8.85 4.19
CA ASP A 35 13.53 9.94 3.27
C ASP A 35 12.60 10.95 3.96
N LYS A 36 13.08 12.17 4.20
CA LYS A 36 12.31 13.24 4.87
C LYS A 36 11.02 13.64 4.14
N LYS A 37 10.90 13.39 2.83
CA LYS A 37 9.71 13.76 2.05
C LYS A 37 8.62 12.69 2.09
N ARG A 38 8.97 11.47 2.48
CA ARG A 38 8.06 10.33 2.47
C ARG A 38 7.74 9.93 3.90
N LYS A 39 6.46 9.66 4.17
CA LYS A 39 6.05 9.14 5.47
C LYS A 39 5.70 7.66 5.28
N PRO A 40 6.55 6.72 5.75
CA PRO A 40 6.21 5.29 5.68
C PRO A 40 4.91 5.04 6.46
N VAL A 41 4.11 4.08 5.98
CA VAL A 41 2.85 3.68 6.64
C VAL A 41 2.92 2.23 7.12
N GLY A 42 3.38 1.32 6.27
CA GLY A 42 3.46 -0.09 6.61
C GLY A 42 3.54 -1.01 5.39
N ILE A 43 3.36 -2.30 5.61
CA ILE A 43 3.46 -3.36 4.61
C ILE A 43 2.14 -4.11 4.54
N TYR A 44 1.57 -4.20 3.35
CA TYR A 44 0.40 -5.03 3.07
C TYR A 44 0.83 -6.37 2.45
N ASP A 45 0.35 -7.49 3.01
CA ASP A 45 0.52 -8.83 2.42
C ASP A 45 -0.76 -9.24 1.69
N SER A 46 -0.70 -9.33 0.36
CA SER A 46 -1.88 -9.68 -0.44
C SER A 46 -2.32 -11.14 -0.30
N LYS A 47 -1.51 -12.01 0.30
CA LYS A 47 -1.86 -13.42 0.52
C LYS A 47 -2.75 -13.60 1.75
N THR A 48 -2.44 -12.88 2.82
CA THR A 48 -3.14 -12.97 4.11
C THR A 48 -4.10 -11.82 4.33
N GLU A 49 -4.06 -10.78 3.48
CA GLU A 49 -4.80 -9.53 3.61
C GLU A 49 -4.52 -8.79 4.92
N LEU A 50 -3.37 -9.08 5.54
CA LEU A 50 -2.92 -8.43 6.75
C LEU A 50 -2.08 -7.18 6.44
N PHE A 51 -2.15 -6.23 7.35
CA PHE A 51 -1.37 -5.00 7.32
C PHE A 51 -0.42 -4.94 8.52
N ASP A 52 0.87 -4.83 8.23
CA ASP A 52 1.93 -4.65 9.22
C ASP A 52 2.28 -3.16 9.28
N TRP A 53 2.00 -2.52 10.41
CA TRP A 53 2.20 -1.09 10.57
C TRP A 53 3.68 -0.75 10.71
N GLU A 54 4.08 0.42 10.21
CA GLU A 54 5.40 0.95 10.55
C GLU A 54 5.48 1.19 12.08
N PRO A 55 6.59 0.83 12.75
CA PRO A 55 6.69 0.84 14.22
C PRO A 55 6.25 2.13 14.90
N SER A 56 6.58 3.31 14.35
CA SER A 56 6.17 4.59 14.95
C SER A 56 4.65 4.83 14.88
N ARG A 57 3.94 4.17 13.96
CA ARG A 57 2.48 4.22 13.83
C ARG A 57 1.79 3.12 14.61
N GLN A 58 2.44 1.97 14.78
CA GLN A 58 1.89 0.83 15.51
C GLN A 58 1.49 1.22 16.93
N GLN A 59 2.32 2.00 17.63
CA GLN A 59 2.01 2.46 18.98
C GLN A 59 0.71 3.29 19.05
N ASN A 60 0.49 4.18 18.08
CA ASN A 60 -0.73 4.99 18.02
C ASN A 60 -1.95 4.14 17.67
N TYR A 61 -1.79 3.16 16.78
CA TYR A 61 -2.84 2.21 16.42
C TYR A 61 -3.26 1.36 17.63
N GLU A 62 -2.29 0.82 18.38
CA GLU A 62 -2.54 -0.02 19.55
C GLU A 62 -3.20 0.73 20.72
N GLN A 63 -2.99 2.05 20.81
CA GLN A 63 -3.64 2.91 21.81
C GLN A 63 -5.07 3.32 21.44
N ALA A 64 -5.47 3.16 20.18
CA ALA A 64 -6.82 3.49 19.72
C ALA A 64 -7.84 2.46 20.25
N SER A 65 -9.11 2.87 20.35
CA SER A 65 -10.18 1.95 20.71
C SER A 65 -10.34 0.84 19.65
N ILE A 66 -10.95 -0.29 20.02
CA ILE A 66 -11.18 -1.41 19.09
C ILE A 66 -11.92 -0.97 17.82
N GLY A 67 -12.90 -0.07 17.97
CA GLY A 67 -13.64 0.49 16.83
C GLY A 67 -12.72 1.30 15.90
N GLU A 68 -11.92 2.20 16.46
CA GLU A 68 -10.98 3.02 15.69
C GLU A 68 -9.89 2.17 15.02
N GLN A 69 -9.40 1.12 15.69
CA GLN A 69 -8.48 0.15 15.11
C GLN A 69 -9.11 -0.54 13.90
N GLY A 70 -10.34 -1.02 14.04
CA GLY A 70 -11.10 -1.63 12.95
C GLY A 70 -11.26 -0.69 11.75
N ASP A 71 -11.66 0.56 12.00
CA ASP A 71 -11.85 1.56 10.95
C ASP A 71 -10.54 1.93 10.25
N GLN A 72 -9.47 2.16 11.01
CA GLN A 72 -8.14 2.48 10.47
C GLN A 72 -7.57 1.31 9.65
N GLY A 73 -7.68 0.08 10.18
CA GLY A 73 -7.25 -1.14 9.51
C GLY A 73 -7.99 -1.36 8.19
N ASN A 74 -9.32 -1.30 8.21
CA ASN A 74 -10.15 -1.46 7.02
C ASN A 74 -9.84 -0.38 5.96
N ARG A 75 -9.66 0.87 6.39
CA ARG A 75 -9.32 1.98 5.50
C ARG A 75 -7.98 1.74 4.81
N ILE A 76 -6.93 1.36 5.55
CA ILE A 76 -5.60 1.20 4.95
C ILE A 76 -5.52 -0.02 4.04
N ILE A 77 -6.20 -1.12 4.38
CA ILE A 77 -6.33 -2.29 3.52
C ILE A 77 -7.04 -1.92 2.22
N THR A 78 -8.15 -1.18 2.29
CA THR A 78 -8.89 -0.71 1.10
C THR A 78 -8.01 0.15 0.19
N ILE A 79 -7.19 1.04 0.77
CA ILE A 79 -6.23 1.85 0.02
C ILE A 79 -5.18 0.96 -0.65
N ALA A 80 -4.59 0.01 0.09
CA ALA A 80 -3.58 -0.90 -0.44
C ALA A 80 -4.11 -1.73 -1.62
N GLN A 81 -5.30 -2.30 -1.47
CA GLN A 81 -5.96 -3.06 -2.54
C GLN A 81 -6.28 -2.19 -3.76
N SER A 82 -6.72 -0.95 -3.54
CA SER A 82 -7.03 0.00 -4.63
C SER A 82 -5.78 0.38 -5.41
N LEU A 83 -4.67 0.65 -4.73
CA LEU A 83 -3.38 0.95 -5.35
C LEU A 83 -2.86 -0.26 -6.15
N ARG A 84 -2.93 -1.47 -5.59
CA ARG A 84 -2.54 -2.69 -6.30
C ARG A 84 -3.40 -2.96 -7.55
N ARG A 85 -4.71 -2.69 -7.49
CA ARG A 85 -5.60 -2.81 -8.65
C ARG A 85 -5.23 -1.83 -9.75
N ARG A 86 -4.84 -0.60 -9.41
CA ARG A 86 -4.35 0.40 -10.37
C ARG A 86 -3.06 -0.07 -11.04
N ASP A 87 -2.10 -0.60 -10.29
CA ASP A 87 -0.86 -1.15 -10.86
C ASP A 87 -1.10 -2.41 -11.72
N ALA A 88 -2.01 -3.28 -11.30
CA ALA A 88 -2.37 -4.48 -12.07
C ALA A 88 -3.16 -4.15 -13.34
N GLY A 89 -3.98 -3.09 -13.29
CA GLY A 89 -4.68 -2.51 -14.45
C GLY A 89 -3.75 -1.71 -15.35
N TRP A 90 -2.58 -1.29 -14.85
CA TRP A 90 -1.49 -0.72 -15.65
C TRP A 90 -0.72 -1.86 -16.33
N LEU A 91 -1.38 -2.56 -17.25
CA LEU A 91 -0.67 -3.23 -18.33
C LEU A 91 0.20 -2.16 -19.03
N PRO A 92 1.49 -2.42 -19.32
CA PRO A 92 2.23 -1.54 -20.22
C PRO A 92 1.41 -1.46 -21.51
N VAL A 93 1.28 -0.25 -22.07
CA VAL A 93 0.59 0.03 -23.32
C VAL A 93 1.12 -0.92 -24.39
N GLY A 94 0.40 -2.02 -24.57
CA GLY A 94 0.62 -3.05 -25.57
C GLY A 94 -0.62 -3.26 -26.41
N ASP A 95 -1.81 -2.98 -25.87
CA ASP A 95 -3.06 -2.99 -26.64
C ASP A 95 -4.03 -1.93 -26.08
N LEU A 96 -4.03 -0.77 -26.73
CA LEU A 96 -5.07 0.24 -26.61
C LEU A 96 -6.37 -0.36 -27.18
N HIS A 97 -7.10 -1.14 -26.39
CA HIS A 97 -8.50 -1.39 -26.70
C HIS A 97 -9.30 -0.14 -26.33
N ARG A 98 -9.32 0.84 -27.24
CA ARG A 98 -10.28 1.94 -27.21
C ARG A 98 -11.68 1.32 -27.15
N PRO A 99 -12.56 1.70 -26.22
CA PRO A 99 -13.97 1.41 -26.38
C PRO A 99 -14.45 2.19 -27.61
N SER A 100 -14.91 1.47 -28.62
CA SER A 100 -15.59 2.03 -29.79
C SER A 100 -16.88 2.70 -29.31
N LEU A 101 -16.85 4.01 -29.12
CA LEU A 101 -18.04 4.84 -28.95
C LEU A 101 -18.50 5.33 -30.33
N PHE A 102 -18.99 4.44 -31.18
CA PHE A 102 -19.84 4.82 -32.31
C PHE A 102 -20.77 3.64 -32.67
N ALA A 103 -22.07 3.96 -32.59
CA ALA A 103 -23.23 3.49 -33.36
C ALA A 103 -23.38 2.00 -33.72
#